data_AF-A0A0K9YVY7-F1
#
_entry.id   AF-A0A0K9YVY7-F1
#
_cell.length_a   1.000
_cell.length_b   1.000
_cell.length_c   1.000
_cell.angle_alpha   90.00
_cell.angle_beta   90.00
_cell.angle_gamma   90.00
#
_symmetry.space_group_name_H-M   'P 1'
#
loop_
_entity.id
_entity.type
_entity.pdbx_description
1 polymer ?
#
loop_
_entity_poly.entity_id
_entity_poly.type
_entity_poly.pdbx_seq_one_letter_code
_entity_poly.pdbx_strand_id
1 'polypeptide(L)' 'MVSDAEIKRINELVKKSREVGLSDEEKLEQKALRQKYIDAVKLSLKANLDSIRYVEDLEENNPKQ' A
#
# COMPACT_ATOMS: atom_id res chain seq x y z
N MET A 1 -8.16 0.43 2.76
CA MET A 1 -7.58 1.54 1.96
C MET A 1 -6.93 2.53 2.90
N VAL A 2 -5.75 3.05 2.57
CA VAL A 2 -5.07 4.11 3.33
C VAL A 2 -5.34 5.44 2.64
N SER A 3 -5.68 6.45 3.43
CA SER A 3 -5.98 7.79 2.92
C SER A 3 -4.71 8.63 2.70
N ASP A 4 -4.82 9.63 1.84
CA ASP A 4 -3.74 10.60 1.59
C ASP A 4 -3.32 11.33 2.87
N ALA A 5 -4.27 11.59 3.78
CA ALA A 5 -3.99 12.21 5.07
C ALA A 5 -3.11 11.31 5.95
N GLU A 6 -3.35 10.00 5.97
CA GLU A 6 -2.54 9.04 6.70
C GLU A 6 -1.13 8.89 6.10
N ILE A 7 -1.01 8.94 4.76
CA ILE A 7 0.29 8.92 4.09
C ILE A 7 1.09 10.19 4.42
N LYS A 8 0.45 11.36 4.39
CA LYS A 8 1.08 12.62 4.82
C LYS A 8 1.55 12.54 6.27
N ARG A 9 0.71 11.99 7.16
CA ARG A 9 1.04 11.81 8.57
C ARG A 9 2.23 10.88 8.77
N ILE A 10 2.32 9.77 8.03
CA ILE A 10 3.50 8.88 8.03
C ILE A 10 4.76 9.66 7.66
N ASN A 11 4.71 10.51 6.61
CA ASN A 11 5.85 11.30 6.17
C ASN A 11 6.26 12.36 7.19
N GLU A 12 5.30 13.02 7.84
CA GLU A 12 5.56 13.95 8.94
C GLU A 12 6.28 13.27 10.11
N LEU A 13 5.80 12.10 10.54
CA LEU A 13 6.43 11.32 11.61
C LEU A 13 7.83 10.85 11.22
N VAL A 14 8.06 10.49 9.95
CA VAL A 14 9.39 10.15 9.45
C VAL A 14 10.34 11.35 9.50
N LYS A 15 9.87 12.54 9.08
CA LYS A 15 10.66 13.77 9.13
C LYS A 15 11.01 14.12 10.58
N LYS A 16 10.02 14.12 11.47
CA LYS A 16 10.19 14.40 12.90
C LYS A 16 11.17 13.42 13.55
N SER A 17 11.05 12.12 13.24
CA SER A 17 11.98 11.09 13.72
C SER A 17 13.44 11.34 13.34
N ARG A 18 13.71 11.97 12.20
CA ARG A 18 15.07 12.26 11.72
C ARG A 18 15.66 13.52 12.35
N GLU A 19 14.82 14.53 12.60
CA GLU A 19 15.26 15.83 13.09
C GLU A 19 15.37 15.88 14.61
N VAL A 20 14.33 15.44 15.31
CA VAL A 20 14.19 15.63 16.76
C VAL A 20 13.88 14.34 17.52
N GLY A 21 13.59 13.25 16.81
CA GLY A 21 13.12 12.00 17.39
C GLY A 21 11.61 11.96 17.61
N LEU A 22 11.08 10.79 17.94
CA LEU A 22 9.65 10.58 18.22
C LEU A 22 9.41 10.30 19.69
N SER A 23 8.30 10.82 20.22
CA SER A 23 7.77 10.35 21.50
C SER A 23 7.31 8.89 21.38
N ASP A 24 7.09 8.22 22.51
CA ASP A 24 6.63 6.83 22.49
C ASP A 24 5.21 6.69 21.92
N GLU A 25 4.34 7.68 22.15
CA GLU A 25 3.03 7.79 21.52
C GLU A 25 3.14 7.91 19.99
N GLU A 26 4.05 8.75 19.51
CA GLU A 26 4.28 8.94 18.08
C GLU A 26 4.90 7.71 17.41
N LYS A 27 5.75 6.95 18.12
CA LYS A 27 6.25 5.67 17.63
C LYS A 27 5.12 4.65 17.48
N LEU A 28 4.20 4.60 18.44
CA LEU A 28 3.02 3.75 18.37
C LEU A 28 2.10 4.14 17.22
N GLU A 29 1.84 5.45 17.05
CA GLU A 29 1.08 6.01 15.93
C GLU A 29 1.74 5.64 14.60
N GLN A 30 3.04 5.89 14.46
CA GLN A 30 3.80 5.58 13.24
C GLN A 30 3.74 4.09 12.91
N LYS A 31 3.88 3.21 13.91
CA LYS A 31 3.80 1.76 13.72
C LYS A 31 2.42 1.33 13.24
N ALA A 32 1.35 1.83 13.86
CA ALA A 32 -0.02 1.52 13.47
C ALA A 32 -0.31 1.97 12.02
N LEU A 33 0.06 3.20 11.67
CA LEU A 33 -0.12 3.75 10.33
C LEU A 33 0.67 2.96 9.27
N ARG A 34 1.93 2.60 9.58
CA ARG A 34 2.76 1.79 8.67
C ARG A 34 2.19 0.39 8.46
N GLN A 35 1.69 -0.26 9.52
CA GLN A 35 1.07 -1.57 9.41
C GLN A 35 -0.16 -1.52 8.49
N LYS A 36 -1.03 -0.54 8.72
CA LYS A 36 -2.22 -0.31 7.88
C LYS A 36 -1.86 -0.09 6.41
N TYR A 37 -0.80 0.68 6.13
CA TYR A 37 -0.29 0.89 4.78
C TYR A 37 0.21 -0.40 4.13
N ILE A 38 1.04 -1.17 4.82
CA ILE A 38 1.58 -2.43 4.32
C ILE A 38 0.45 -3.41 3.99
N ASP A 39 -0.56 -3.53 4.85
CA ASP A 39 -1.67 -4.45 4.63
C ASP A 39 -2.52 -4.03 3.43
N ALA A 40 -2.74 -2.73 3.24
CA ALA A 40 -3.42 -2.22 2.05
C ALA A 40 -2.62 -2.49 0.77
N VAL A 41 -1.29 -2.31 0.80
CA VAL A 41 -0.41 -2.59 -0.34
C VAL A 41 -0.40 -4.07 -0.67
N LYS A 42 -0.29 -4.96 0.33
CA LYS A 42 -0.36 -6.41 0.14
C LYS A 42 -1.67 -6.84 -0.51
N LEU A 43 -2.80 -6.30 -0.04
CA LEU A 43 -4.11 -6.62 -0.58
C LEU A 43 -4.21 -6.17 -2.06
N SER A 44 -3.78 -4.94 -2.35
CA SER A 44 -3.75 -4.42 -3.72
C SER A 44 -2.86 -5.26 -4.63
N LEU A 45 -1.66 -5.62 -4.17
CA LEU A 45 -0.72 -6.45 -4.94
C LEU A 45 -1.32 -7.82 -5.23
N LYS A 46 -1.95 -8.47 -4.24
CA LYS A 46 -2.63 -9.76 -4.44
C LYS A 46 -3.71 -9.66 -5.51
N ALA A 47 -4.57 -8.63 -5.44
CA ALA A 47 -5.61 -8.41 -6.43
C ALA A 47 -5.03 -8.18 -7.85
N ASN A 48 -3.91 -7.46 -7.96
CA ASN A 48 -3.22 -7.28 -9.23
C ASN A 48 -2.68 -8.62 -9.75
N LEU A 49 -2.04 -9.44 -8.93
CA LEU A 49 -1.54 -10.76 -9.33
C LEU A 49 -2.69 -11.70 -9.75
N ASP A 50 -3.79 -11.72 -9.00
CA ASP A 50 -4.99 -12.50 -9.31
C ASP A 50 -5.66 -12.06 -10.64
N SER A 51 -5.37 -10.84 -11.12
CA SER A 51 -5.87 -10.29 -12.39
C SER A 51 -4.95 -10.56 -13.58
N ILE A 52 -3.70 -10.98 -13.36
CA ILE A 52 -2.78 -11.32 -14.45
C ILE A 52 -3.33 -12.55 -15.19
N ARG A 53 -3.35 -12.48 -16.51
CA ARG A 53 -3.76 -13.57 -17.42
C ARG A 53 -2.71 -13.69 -18.53
N TYR A 54 -2.51 -14.89 -19.06
CA TYR A 54 -1.69 -15.05 -20.25
C TYR A 54 -2.43 -14.49 -21.45
N VAL A 55 -1.71 -13.87 -22.38
CA VAL A 55 -2.29 -13.30 -23.60
C VAL A 55 -2.93 -14.40 -24.46
N GLU A 56 -2.37 -15.61 -24.42
CA GLU A 56 -2.91 -16.80 -25.10
C GLU A 56 -4.30 -17.20 -24.57
N ASP A 57 -4.55 -17.08 -23.25
CA ASP A 57 -5.85 -17.34 -22.62
C ASP A 57 -6.94 -16.35 -23.07
N LEU A 58 -6.54 -15.17 -23.57
CA LEU A 58 -7.46 -14.13 -24.06
C LEU A 58 -7.87 -14.35 -25.53
N GLU A 59 -7.04 -15.04 -26.33
CA GLU A 59 -7.33 -15.27 -27.75
C GLU A 59 -8.33 -16.41 -28.00
N GLU A 60 -8.44 -17.42 -27.10
CA GLU A 60 -9.43 -18.50 -27.24
C GLU A 60 -10.89 -18.02 -27.15
N ASN A 61 -11.14 -16.86 -26.54
CA ASN A 61 -12.48 -16.30 -26.37
C ASN A 61 -12.88 -15.25 -27.42
N ASN A 62 -12.03 -15.01 -28.44
CA ASN A 62 -12.35 -14.11 -29.52
C ASN A 62 -12.49 -14.91 -30.83
N PRO A 63 -13.71 -15.33 -31.24
CA PRO A 63 -13.88 -15.90 -32.57
C PRO A 63 -13.44 -14.82 -33.57
N LYS A 64 -12.37 -15.10 -34.32
CA LYS A 64 -11.87 -14.24 -35.38
C LYS A 64 -13.03 -13.91 -36.32
N GLN A 65 -13.47 -12.65 -36.31
CA GLN A 65 -14.43 -12.12 -37.29
C GLN A 65 -13.77 -12.01 -38.66
#